data_AF-A0A9X6Z521-F1
#
_entry.id   AF-A0A9X6Z521-F1
#
_cell.length_a   1.000
_cell.length_b   1.000
_cell.length_c   1.000
_cell.angle_alpha   90.00
_cell.angle_beta   90.00
_cell.angle_gamma   90.00
#
_symmetry.space_group_name_H-M   'P 1'
#
loop_
_entity.id
_entity.type
_entity.pdbx_description
1 polymer ?
#
loop_
_entity_poly.entity_id
_entity_poly.type
_entity_poly.pdbx_seq_one_letter_code
_entity_poly.pdbx_strand_id
1 'polypeptide(L)'
;MTRVVNCKRCKYHGIELGKGFSDIKSVCKKEQKDFSNIPDDKYEEEIEKQIDCKEFESKYIEYPLEISGIDFPKDKGIRTETYNGKCGQLVKVRPCNEKYGGKTYLGIFLGDADIGFHVSHNTKSKELSIIRHYNPAIFVPELKEIIYGAGSWWGKINSEEELKEITDADINDVWYVKMLQNS
;
A
#
# COMPACT_ATOMS: atom_id res chain seq x y z
N MET A 1 -17.80 -15.01 -29.02
CA MET A 1 -19.00 -14.47 -28.35
C MET A 1 -18.72 -13.04 -27.99
N THR A 2 -19.63 -12.16 -28.35
CA THR A 2 -19.57 -10.74 -28.05
C THR A 2 -19.93 -10.54 -26.58
N ARG A 3 -18.95 -10.21 -25.72
CA ARG A 3 -19.20 -10.01 -24.30
C ARG A 3 -19.66 -8.57 -24.10
N VAL A 4 -20.89 -8.39 -23.64
CA VAL A 4 -21.38 -7.08 -23.19
C VAL A 4 -20.71 -6.76 -21.86
N VAL A 5 -19.96 -5.65 -21.81
CA VAL A 5 -19.01 -5.32 -20.73
C VAL A 5 -19.09 -3.85 -20.35
N ASN A 6 -18.48 -3.48 -19.23
CA ASN A 6 -18.47 -2.12 -18.70
C ASN A 6 -17.03 -1.60 -18.67
N CYS A 7 -16.78 -0.44 -19.29
CA CYS A 7 -15.42 0.08 -19.51
C CYS A 7 -14.69 0.35 -18.18
N LYS A 8 -15.40 0.83 -17.15
CA LYS A 8 -14.86 1.04 -15.80
C LYS A 8 -14.19 -0.20 -15.22
N ARG A 9 -14.65 -1.40 -15.59
CA ARG A 9 -14.13 -2.69 -15.13
C ARG A 9 -12.96 -3.21 -15.95
N CYS A 10 -12.63 -2.57 -17.06
CA CYS A 10 -11.55 -2.98 -17.94
C CYS A 10 -10.18 -2.56 -17.38
N LYS A 11 -9.17 -3.43 -17.46
CA LYS A 11 -7.78 -3.09 -17.06
C LYS A 11 -7.10 -2.13 -18.03
N TYR A 12 -7.65 -2.00 -19.24
CA TYR A 12 -7.18 -1.04 -20.24
C TYR A 12 -7.80 0.34 -20.05
N HIS A 13 -8.81 0.48 -19.18
CA HIS A 13 -9.34 1.77 -18.76
C HIS A 13 -8.42 2.34 -17.69
N GLY A 14 -7.82 3.50 -17.95
CA GLY A 14 -6.85 4.08 -17.05
C GLY A 14 -6.75 5.58 -17.18
N ILE A 15 -5.95 6.14 -16.29
CA ILE A 15 -5.63 7.57 -16.27
C ILE A 15 -4.26 7.76 -16.92
N GLU A 16 -4.15 8.74 -17.81
CA GLU A 16 -2.89 9.29 -18.31
C GLU A 16 -2.68 10.69 -17.74
N LEU A 17 -1.48 10.94 -17.23
CA LEU A 17 -1.05 12.25 -16.78
C LEU A 17 -0.42 12.99 -17.97
N GLY A 18 -0.97 14.16 -18.31
CA GLY A 18 -0.42 15.08 -19.29
C GLY A 18 0.80 15.84 -18.77
N LYS A 19 1.03 17.06 -19.27
CA LYS A 19 2.22 17.85 -18.92
C LYS A 19 2.15 18.48 -17.51
N GLY A 20 1.06 18.26 -16.77
CA GLY A 20 0.88 18.71 -15.39
C GLY A 20 -0.14 17.86 -14.62
N PHE A 21 -0.20 18.04 -13.29
CA PHE A 21 -1.14 17.34 -12.41
C PHE A 21 -2.61 17.68 -12.66
N SER A 22 -2.90 18.77 -13.37
CA SER A 22 -4.24 19.16 -13.83
C SER A 22 -4.71 18.44 -15.09
N ASP A 23 -3.78 17.85 -15.85
CA ASP A 23 -4.04 17.33 -17.19
C ASP A 23 -4.28 15.82 -17.13
N ILE A 24 -5.27 15.42 -16.32
CA ILE A 24 -5.63 14.02 -16.11
C ILE A 24 -6.61 13.58 -17.20
N LYS A 25 -6.22 12.61 -18.02
CA LYS A 25 -7.08 12.05 -19.07
C LYS A 25 -7.51 10.64 -18.74
N SER A 26 -8.81 10.39 -18.79
CA SER A 26 -9.35 9.02 -18.78
C SER A 26 -9.33 8.44 -20.18
N VAL A 27 -8.67 7.31 -20.39
CA VAL A 27 -8.48 6.71 -21.72
C VAL A 27 -8.61 5.19 -21.72
N CYS A 28 -9.00 4.64 -22.86
CA CYS A 28 -8.82 3.22 -23.19
C CYS A 28 -7.46 3.02 -23.86
N LYS A 29 -6.50 2.40 -23.16
CA LYS A 29 -5.12 2.18 -23.64
C LYS A 29 -5.03 1.25 -24.87
N LYS A 30 -6.08 0.48 -25.14
CA LYS A 30 -6.08 -0.54 -26.21
C LYS A 30 -6.73 -0.04 -27.49
N GLU A 31 -7.87 0.66 -27.38
CA GLU A 31 -8.58 1.24 -28.52
C GLU A 31 -8.25 2.74 -28.73
N GLN A 32 -7.41 3.33 -27.87
CA GLN A 32 -7.06 4.75 -27.87
C GLN A 32 -8.28 5.68 -27.80
N LYS A 33 -9.35 5.25 -27.12
CA LYS A 33 -10.54 6.09 -26.87
C LYS A 33 -10.26 7.08 -25.75
N ASP A 34 -10.59 8.34 -26.00
CA ASP A 34 -10.49 9.43 -25.03
C ASP A 34 -11.85 9.65 -24.34
N PHE A 35 -11.90 9.47 -23.03
CA PHE A 35 -13.07 9.70 -22.18
C PHE A 35 -13.01 11.03 -21.44
N SER A 36 -11.94 11.82 -21.61
CA SER A 36 -11.76 13.10 -20.90
C SER A 36 -12.79 14.17 -21.30
N ASN A 37 -13.47 14.00 -22.43
CA ASN A 37 -14.53 14.91 -22.87
C ASN A 37 -15.89 14.63 -22.22
N ILE A 38 -16.01 13.57 -21.41
CA ILE A 38 -17.25 13.29 -20.68
C ILE A 38 -17.30 14.23 -19.46
N PRO A 39 -18.37 15.01 -19.29
CA PRO A 39 -18.56 15.83 -18.09
C PRO A 39 -18.46 14.99 -16.82
N ASP A 40 -17.79 15.49 -15.77
CA ASP A 40 -17.55 14.76 -14.52
C ASP A 40 -18.85 14.24 -13.88
N ASP A 41 -19.94 15.01 -13.96
CA ASP A 41 -21.27 14.66 -13.44
C ASP A 41 -21.93 13.48 -14.18
N LYS A 42 -21.44 13.16 -15.38
CA LYS A 42 -21.94 12.06 -16.23
C LYS A 42 -20.93 10.94 -16.43
N TYR A 43 -19.69 11.13 -15.99
CA TYR A 43 -18.60 10.20 -16.23
C TYR A 43 -18.95 8.79 -15.76
N GLU A 44 -19.43 8.65 -14.53
CA GLU A 44 -19.79 7.35 -13.96
C GLU A 44 -20.92 6.66 -14.72
N GLU A 45 -21.96 7.40 -15.10
CA GLU A 45 -23.05 6.84 -15.90
C GLU A 45 -22.55 6.34 -17.26
N GLU A 46 -21.73 7.13 -17.96
CA GLU A 46 -21.24 6.80 -19.30
C GLU A 46 -20.28 5.61 -19.31
N ILE A 47 -19.32 5.56 -18.39
CA ILE A 47 -18.35 4.45 -18.36
C ILE A 47 -18.96 3.15 -17.83
N GLU A 48 -20.09 3.25 -17.11
CA GLU A 48 -20.79 2.08 -16.62
C GLU A 48 -21.73 1.44 -17.65
N LYS A 49 -22.00 2.13 -18.76
CA LYS A 49 -22.80 1.60 -19.87
C LYS A 49 -22.20 0.31 -20.40
N GLN A 50 -23.11 -0.59 -20.70
CA GLN A 50 -22.82 -1.87 -21.32
C GLN A 50 -22.46 -1.65 -22.79
N ILE A 51 -21.23 -1.98 -23.15
CA ILE A 51 -20.69 -1.87 -24.50
C ILE A 51 -20.30 -3.25 -25.03
N ASP A 52 -20.34 -3.39 -26.35
CA ASP A 52 -19.64 -4.46 -27.06
C ASP A 52 -18.18 -4.03 -27.26
N CYS A 53 -17.26 -4.74 -26.61
CA CYS A 53 -15.82 -4.53 -26.79
C CYS A 53 -15.08 -5.87 -26.82
N LYS A 54 -14.42 -6.15 -27.95
CA LYS A 54 -13.64 -7.38 -28.16
C LYS A 54 -12.31 -7.38 -27.40
N GLU A 55 -11.79 -6.21 -27.10
CA GLU A 55 -10.51 -6.00 -26.41
C GLU A 55 -10.67 -5.93 -24.89
N PHE A 56 -11.89 -6.10 -24.37
CA PHE A 56 -12.13 -6.02 -22.94
C PHE A 56 -11.39 -7.11 -22.18
N GLU A 57 -10.70 -6.70 -21.12
CA GLU A 57 -10.15 -7.61 -20.13
C GLU A 57 -10.40 -7.03 -18.74
N SER A 58 -11.04 -7.81 -17.87
CA SER A 58 -11.37 -7.36 -16.52
C SER A 58 -10.11 -7.01 -15.74
N LYS A 59 -10.17 -5.91 -14.98
CA LYS A 59 -9.15 -5.57 -13.96
C LYS A 59 -9.36 -6.32 -12.65
N TYR A 60 -10.51 -6.97 -12.49
CA TYR A 60 -10.84 -7.81 -11.36
C TYR A 60 -10.61 -9.29 -11.70
N ILE A 61 -10.32 -10.07 -10.67
CA ILE A 61 -10.24 -11.53 -10.76
C ILE A 61 -11.62 -12.09 -11.12
N GLU A 62 -11.67 -12.95 -12.14
CA GLU A 62 -12.89 -13.61 -12.60
C GLU A 62 -12.76 -15.13 -12.42
N TYR A 63 -13.81 -15.79 -11.94
CA TYR A 63 -13.83 -17.24 -11.71
C TYR A 63 -14.48 -17.98 -12.88
N PRO A 64 -14.10 -19.24 -13.14
CA PRO A 64 -13.09 -20.02 -12.41
C PRO A 64 -11.64 -19.62 -12.77
N LEU A 65 -10.73 -19.77 -11.80
CA LEU A 65 -9.29 -19.63 -12.04
C LEU A 65 -8.65 -21.00 -12.27
N GLU A 66 -7.83 -21.09 -13.30
CA GLU A 66 -6.91 -22.21 -13.49
C GLU A 66 -5.56 -21.85 -12.86
N ILE A 67 -5.03 -22.75 -12.01
CA ILE A 67 -3.75 -22.58 -11.33
C ILE A 67 -2.78 -23.66 -11.81
N SER A 68 -1.70 -23.25 -12.46
CA SER A 68 -0.65 -24.15 -12.98
C SER A 68 0.51 -24.34 -12.00
N GLY A 69 0.69 -23.40 -11.06
CA GLY A 69 1.78 -23.41 -10.09
C GLY A 69 1.66 -22.29 -9.06
N ILE A 70 2.47 -22.39 -8.00
CA ILE A 70 2.57 -21.39 -6.93
C ILE A 70 4.04 -21.04 -6.74
N ASP A 71 4.37 -19.77 -6.94
CA ASP A 71 5.67 -19.22 -6.59
C ASP A 71 5.64 -18.74 -5.14
N PHE A 72 6.44 -19.40 -4.29
CA PHE A 72 6.53 -19.11 -2.87
C PHE A 72 7.72 -18.21 -2.55
N PRO A 73 7.55 -17.22 -1.65
CA PRO A 73 8.63 -16.34 -1.26
C PRO A 73 9.66 -17.13 -0.45
N LYS A 74 10.92 -17.06 -0.87
CA LYS A 74 12.08 -17.73 -0.23
C LYS A 74 12.62 -16.99 0.98
N ASP A 75 12.15 -15.77 1.21
CA ASP A 75 12.65 -14.89 2.27
C ASP A 75 12.23 -15.36 3.67
N LYS A 76 13.05 -14.97 4.66
CA LYS A 76 12.78 -15.22 6.09
C LYS A 76 11.50 -14.50 6.54
N GLY A 77 10.88 -15.02 7.59
CA GLY A 77 9.74 -14.39 8.26
C GLY A 77 10.09 -13.07 8.97
N ILE A 78 11.37 -12.81 9.23
CA ILE A 78 11.88 -11.50 9.67
C ILE A 78 13.14 -11.14 8.88
N ARG A 79 13.17 -9.92 8.36
CA ARG A 79 14.31 -9.35 7.65
C ARG A 79 15.10 -8.49 8.64
N THR A 80 16.26 -9.01 9.06
CA THR A 80 17.07 -8.41 10.12
C THR A 80 17.93 -7.22 9.66
N GLU A 81 17.97 -6.93 8.36
CA GLU A 81 18.68 -5.79 7.78
C GLU A 81 17.89 -5.30 6.57
N THR A 82 17.36 -4.08 6.67
CA THR A 82 16.52 -3.43 5.66
C THR A 82 16.78 -1.93 5.61
N TYR A 83 16.08 -1.20 4.74
CA TYR A 83 16.14 0.26 4.72
C TYR A 83 15.70 0.89 6.08
N ASN A 84 14.81 0.20 6.81
CA ASN A 84 14.34 0.62 8.14
C ASN A 84 15.41 0.47 9.23
N GLY A 85 16.46 -0.34 9.02
CA GLY A 85 17.55 -0.51 9.97
C GLY A 85 18.07 -1.94 10.07
N LYS A 86 18.86 -2.17 11.12
CA LYS A 86 19.46 -3.47 11.46
C LYS A 86 18.96 -3.94 12.82
N CYS A 87 18.72 -5.24 12.94
CA CYS A 87 18.33 -5.89 14.18
C CYS A 87 19.28 -5.51 15.33
N GLY A 88 18.71 -5.18 16.49
CA GLY A 88 19.42 -4.74 17.69
C GLY A 88 19.60 -3.23 17.81
N GLN A 89 19.27 -2.44 16.78
CA GLN A 89 19.32 -0.98 16.88
C GLN A 89 18.29 -0.45 17.87
N LEU A 90 18.67 0.57 18.63
CA LEU A 90 17.75 1.27 19.52
C LEU A 90 16.88 2.22 18.71
N VAL A 91 15.62 2.31 19.12
CA VAL A 91 14.63 3.21 18.54
C VAL A 91 13.83 3.87 19.66
N LYS A 92 13.28 5.05 19.39
CA LYS A 92 12.18 5.62 20.16
C LYS A 92 10.87 5.25 19.47
N VAL A 93 9.84 4.94 20.25
CA VAL A 93 8.54 4.53 19.73
C VAL A 93 7.40 5.10 20.57
N ARG A 94 6.43 5.73 19.93
CA ARG A 94 5.16 6.20 20.49
C ARG A 94 4.04 5.42 19.81
N PRO A 95 3.51 4.35 20.45
CA PRO A 95 2.38 3.60 19.92
C PRO A 95 1.14 4.47 19.74
N CYS A 96 0.36 4.22 18.69
CA CYS A 96 -0.83 5.03 18.39
C CYS A 96 -2.08 4.65 19.20
N ASN A 97 -2.12 3.44 19.79
CA ASN A 97 -3.30 2.99 20.54
C ASN A 97 -3.44 3.76 21.87
N GLU A 98 -4.67 4.18 22.19
CA GLU A 98 -5.01 4.95 23.39
C GLU A 98 -4.57 4.28 24.70
N LYS A 99 -4.52 2.93 24.75
CA LYS A 99 -4.08 2.19 25.95
C LYS A 99 -2.67 2.55 26.43
N TYR A 100 -1.84 3.12 25.54
CA TYR A 100 -0.47 3.51 25.85
C TYR A 100 -0.32 4.98 26.28
N GLY A 101 -1.43 5.73 26.32
CA GLY A 101 -1.47 7.11 26.84
C GLY A 101 -0.61 8.11 26.07
N GLY A 102 -0.29 7.83 24.80
CA GLY A 102 0.58 8.69 24.00
C GLY A 102 2.03 8.76 24.47
N LYS A 103 2.47 7.88 25.38
CA LYS A 103 3.84 7.88 25.88
C LYS A 103 4.84 7.41 24.81
N THR A 104 6.03 7.98 24.84
CA THR A 104 7.20 7.50 24.07
C THR A 104 8.04 6.54 24.91
N TYR A 105 8.48 5.45 24.30
CA TYR A 105 9.24 4.37 24.92
C TYR A 105 10.54 4.11 24.18
N LEU A 106 11.51 3.52 24.90
CA LEU A 106 12.68 2.89 24.30
C LEU A 106 12.28 1.55 23.68
N GLY A 107 12.68 1.32 22.45
CA GLY A 107 12.48 0.06 21.73
C GLY A 107 13.77 -0.50 21.16
N ILE A 108 13.77 -1.81 20.91
CA ILE A 108 14.82 -2.54 20.19
C ILE A 108 14.23 -2.97 18.85
N PHE A 109 14.79 -2.48 17.75
CA PHE A 109 14.39 -2.86 16.40
C PHE A 109 14.80 -4.31 16.14
N LEU A 110 13.84 -5.19 15.83
CA LEU A 110 14.08 -6.60 15.54
C LEU A 110 14.32 -6.86 14.04
N GLY A 111 13.94 -5.90 13.19
CA GLY A 111 13.87 -6.06 11.74
C GLY A 111 12.45 -5.80 11.23
N ASP A 112 12.27 -5.97 9.93
CA ASP A 112 10.93 -5.95 9.35
C ASP A 112 10.36 -7.38 9.38
N ALA A 113 9.30 -7.58 10.16
CA ALA A 113 8.63 -8.87 10.33
C ALA A 113 7.48 -9.02 9.34
N ASP A 114 7.26 -10.24 8.89
CA ASP A 114 6.14 -10.61 8.03
C ASP A 114 4.82 -10.42 8.79
N ILE A 115 3.90 -9.64 8.21
CA ILE A 115 2.57 -9.35 8.75
C ILE A 115 1.45 -9.88 7.85
N GLY A 116 1.79 -10.55 6.74
CA GLY A 116 0.79 -11.12 5.84
C GLY A 116 1.28 -11.32 4.42
N PHE A 117 0.42 -11.92 3.61
CA PHE A 117 0.73 -12.25 2.22
C PHE A 117 -0.06 -11.37 1.24
N HIS A 118 0.62 -10.91 0.20
CA HIS A 118 0.00 -10.52 -1.06
C HIS A 118 -0.05 -11.74 -1.96
N VAL A 119 -1.23 -12.07 -2.48
CA VAL A 119 -1.37 -13.13 -3.49
C VAL A 119 -1.88 -12.51 -4.76
N SER A 120 -1.18 -12.75 -5.86
CA SER A 120 -1.56 -12.30 -7.19
C SER A 120 -1.61 -13.48 -8.16
N HIS A 121 -2.55 -13.44 -9.12
CA HIS A 121 -2.67 -14.45 -10.18
C HIS A 121 -2.25 -13.87 -11.50
N ASN A 122 -1.35 -14.55 -12.21
CA ASN A 122 -1.00 -14.22 -13.57
C ASN A 122 -1.94 -14.95 -14.54
N THR A 123 -2.83 -14.22 -15.21
CA THR A 123 -3.81 -14.82 -16.12
C THR A 123 -3.21 -15.52 -17.34
N LYS A 124 -1.96 -15.19 -17.71
CA LYS A 124 -1.25 -15.79 -18.85
C LYS A 124 -0.49 -17.07 -18.46
N SER A 125 0.35 -17.00 -17.42
CA SER A 125 1.11 -18.19 -16.97
C SER A 125 0.28 -19.13 -16.10
N LYS A 126 -0.83 -18.62 -15.55
CA LYS A 126 -1.73 -19.30 -14.59
C LYS A 126 -1.08 -19.56 -13.23
N GLU A 127 0.04 -18.90 -12.95
CA GLU A 127 0.75 -19.05 -11.69
C GLU A 127 0.23 -18.06 -10.64
N LEU A 128 0.21 -18.50 -9.38
CA LEU A 128 0.05 -17.61 -8.24
C LEU A 128 1.41 -17.14 -7.75
N SER A 129 1.60 -15.83 -7.63
CA SER A 129 2.76 -15.25 -6.96
C SER A 129 2.37 -14.81 -5.56
N ILE A 130 3.08 -15.34 -4.57
CA ILE A 130 2.91 -15.00 -3.16
C ILE A 130 4.08 -14.11 -2.74
N ILE A 131 3.77 -12.93 -2.22
CA ILE A 131 4.76 -11.97 -1.72
C ILE A 131 4.46 -11.71 -0.24
N ARG A 132 5.48 -11.69 0.60
CA ARG A 132 5.35 -11.32 2.02
C ARG A 132 5.33 -9.81 2.17
N HIS A 133 4.39 -9.31 2.95
CA HIS A 133 4.35 -7.92 3.42
C HIS A 133 5.06 -7.82 4.75
N TYR A 134 5.99 -6.88 4.85
CA TYR A 134 6.78 -6.70 6.06
C TYR A 134 6.48 -5.37 6.73
N ASN A 135 6.64 -5.34 8.05
CA ASN A 135 6.49 -4.14 8.85
C ASN A 135 7.57 -4.10 9.93
N PRO A 136 8.11 -2.90 10.28
CA PRO A 136 9.01 -2.76 11.41
C PRO A 136 8.46 -3.44 12.65
N ALA A 137 9.23 -4.36 13.25
CA ALA A 137 8.91 -4.98 14.52
C ALA A 137 9.85 -4.44 15.60
N ILE A 138 9.28 -3.84 16.63
CA ILE A 138 10.02 -3.16 17.70
C ILE A 138 9.63 -3.79 19.02
N PHE A 139 10.58 -4.43 19.70
CA PHE A 139 10.33 -4.90 21.06
C PHE A 139 10.46 -3.73 22.03
N VAL A 140 9.45 -3.53 22.87
CA VAL A 140 9.44 -2.48 23.91
C VAL A 140 9.54 -3.14 25.28
N PRO A 141 10.73 -3.14 25.93
CA PRO A 141 10.95 -3.86 27.19
C PRO A 141 10.02 -3.44 28.32
N GLU A 142 9.70 -2.15 28.43
CA GLU A 142 8.80 -1.62 29.46
C GLU A 142 7.39 -2.23 29.34
N LEU A 143 6.90 -2.38 28.12
CA LEU A 143 5.58 -2.94 27.81
C LEU A 143 5.59 -4.47 27.76
N LYS A 144 6.76 -5.09 27.55
CA LYS A 144 6.91 -6.52 27.24
C LYS A 144 6.12 -6.95 26.00
N GLU A 145 5.99 -6.03 25.04
CA GLU A 145 5.21 -6.21 23.82
C GLU A 145 6.06 -5.89 22.57
N ILE A 146 5.69 -6.49 21.44
CA ILE A 146 6.19 -6.07 20.12
C ILE A 146 5.20 -5.05 19.56
N ILE A 147 5.69 -3.86 19.26
CA ILE A 147 4.96 -2.80 18.59
C ILE A 147 5.38 -2.78 17.12
N TYR A 148 4.40 -2.80 16.23
CA TYR A 148 4.64 -2.68 14.79
C TYR A 148 4.73 -1.22 14.35
N GLY A 149 5.59 -0.94 13.37
CA GLY A 149 5.79 0.39 12.80
C GLY A 149 4.51 1.02 12.26
N ALA A 150 3.63 0.26 11.59
CA ALA A 150 2.34 0.77 11.12
C ALA A 150 1.37 1.16 12.25
N GLY A 151 1.62 0.71 13.48
CA GLY A 151 0.83 1.05 14.67
C GLY A 151 1.52 2.07 15.59
N SER A 152 2.56 2.76 15.13
CA SER A 152 3.34 3.66 15.97
C SER A 152 4.06 4.77 15.19
N TRP A 153 4.36 5.85 15.89
CA TRP A 153 5.40 6.79 15.48
C TRP A 153 6.73 6.30 16.04
N TRP A 154 7.77 6.22 15.22
CA TRP A 154 9.05 5.70 15.70
C TRP A 154 10.21 6.27 14.89
N GLY A 155 11.42 6.17 15.46
CA GLY A 155 12.65 6.58 14.80
C GLY A 155 13.88 5.99 15.47
N LYS A 156 14.97 5.85 14.69
CA LYS A 156 16.26 5.39 15.21
C LYS A 156 16.82 6.39 16.20
N ILE A 157 17.53 5.88 17.20
CA ILE A 157 18.33 6.68 18.12
C ILE A 157 19.76 6.14 18.19
N ASN A 158 20.74 7.02 18.31
CA ASN A 158 22.16 6.67 18.43
C ASN A 158 22.70 6.88 19.84
N SER A 159 21.95 7.56 20.70
CA SER A 159 22.32 7.82 22.10
C SER A 159 21.07 7.95 22.98
N GLU A 160 21.27 7.93 24.30
CA GLU A 160 20.19 8.08 25.28
C GLU A 160 19.51 9.45 25.20
N GLU A 161 20.27 10.50 24.86
CA GLU A 161 19.75 11.88 24.74
C GLU A 161 18.77 12.05 23.57
N GLU A 162 18.80 11.13 22.59
CA GLU A 162 17.88 11.12 21.45
C GLU A 162 16.52 10.46 21.81
N LEU A 163 16.41 9.81 22.98
CA LEU A 163 15.15 9.30 23.53
C LEU A 163 14.28 10.44 24.11
N LYS A 164 14.01 11.44 23.28
CA LYS A 164 13.05 12.51 23.57
C LYS A 164 11.64 12.05 23.25
N GLU A 165 10.67 12.58 23.98
CA GLU A 165 9.26 12.40 23.70
C GLU A 165 8.94 12.78 22.24
N ILE A 166 8.19 11.92 21.56
CA ILE A 166 7.58 12.23 20.27
C ILE A 166 6.28 12.98 20.57
N THR A 167 6.26 14.29 20.36
CA THR A 167 5.13 15.15 20.67
C THR A 167 4.12 15.23 19.52
N ASP A 168 2.93 15.75 19.79
CA ASP A 168 1.95 16.03 18.74
C ASP A 168 2.45 17.11 17.77
N ALA A 169 3.29 18.04 18.25
CA ALA A 169 3.94 19.02 17.39
C ALA A 169 4.89 18.34 16.39
N ASP A 170 5.68 17.36 16.83
CA ASP A 170 6.56 16.59 15.95
C ASP A 170 5.76 15.84 14.87
N ILE A 171 4.63 15.24 15.26
CA ILE A 171 3.74 14.52 14.35
C ILE A 171 3.09 15.47 13.34
N ASN A 172 2.56 16.61 13.82
CA ASN A 172 1.93 17.63 12.99
C ASN A 172 2.94 18.33 12.07
N ASP A 173 4.24 18.25 12.34
CA ASP A 173 5.27 18.81 11.46
C ASP A 173 5.54 17.94 10.22
N VAL A 174 5.14 16.66 10.25
CA VAL A 174 5.34 15.71 9.16
C VAL A 174 4.55 16.10 7.91
N TRP A 175 5.22 16.17 6.75
CA TRP A 175 4.64 16.73 5.51
C TRP A 175 3.31 16.10 5.08
N TYR A 176 3.16 14.78 5.19
CA TYR A 176 1.93 14.10 4.79
C TYR A 176 0.81 14.25 5.83
N VAL A 177 1.15 14.46 7.11
CA VAL A 177 0.17 14.80 8.16
C VAL A 177 -0.39 16.18 7.87
N LYS A 178 0.46 17.16 7.56
CA LYS A 178 0.04 18.50 7.11
C LYS A 178 -0.83 18.44 5.86
N MET A 179 -0.48 17.60 4.89
CA MET A 179 -1.26 17.45 3.66
C MET A 179 -2.68 16.96 3.98
N LEU A 180 -2.81 15.87 4.76
CA LEU A 180 -4.10 15.27 5.12
C LEU A 180 -4.99 16.19 5.94
N GLN A 181 -4.42 17.05 6.78
CA GLN A 181 -5.17 18.04 7.57
C GLN A 181 -5.71 19.22 6.74
N ASN A 182 -5.15 19.44 5.54
CA ASN A 182 -5.57 20.49 4.61
C ASN A 182 -6.30 19.94 3.36
N SER A 183 -6.68 18.66 3.37
CA SER A 183 -7.34 17.95 2.27
C SER A 183 -8.86 17.97 2.40
#